data_AF-A0A8S9FE39-F1
#
_entry.id   AF-A0A8S9FE39-F1
#
_cell.length_a   1.000
_cell.length_b   1.000
_cell.length_c   1.000
_cell.angle_alpha   90.00
_cell.angle_beta   90.00
_cell.angle_gamma   90.00
#
_symmetry.space_group_name_H-M   'P 1'
#
loop_
_entity.id
_entity.type
_entity.pdbx_description
1 polymer ?
#
loop_
_entity_poly.entity_id
_entity_poly.type
_entity_poly.pdbx_seq_one_letter_code
_entity_poly.pdbx_strand_id
1 'polypeptide(L)'
;MRFFSNPRKPMILALARPDPKKNLVTLVKAFGECRPLRELANLTLIMGNRDDIDELSSTNASVLLSILKLIDKYDLYGQVAMPKHHKQSDVPEIYRLGAKTKGVFINPAVIEPFGLTLIEAGAHGLPIVATKNGGPVDINRVLDNGLLVDPHDQQAIADALLKLVSDKNLWTRCRQNGLKNIHLFSWPEHCKTYLSRIAACKQRHPQWQSTDFGNSDPDSPSDSLRDINDISLNLKLSLDGEKGEGKSTNLDAEENSGERKSKLEKAVSTLAPKSTSTDKVYGSGKIPTLKKRKYLLVRWGVDLSKMVVFVGDSGDTDYEGLVGGVHKTVIVKGVASDATARVLHGNRSYPLEDVTPVNSPNITEAEQCDRDCIKAALEKLGVKI
;
A
#
# COMPACT_ATOMS: atom_id res chain seq x y z
N MET A 1 -34.82 -5.78 -21.35
CA MET A 1 -33.43 -5.28 -21.21
C MET A 1 -33.09 -4.52 -22.48
N ARG A 2 -32.65 -3.26 -22.39
CA ARG A 2 -32.54 -2.32 -23.52
C ARG A 2 -31.42 -2.64 -24.53
N PHE A 3 -30.44 -3.47 -24.15
CA PHE A 3 -29.20 -3.64 -24.92
C PHE A 3 -29.01 -5.01 -25.56
N PHE A 4 -29.53 -6.09 -24.96
CA PHE A 4 -29.20 -7.46 -25.38
C PHE A 4 -30.36 -8.14 -26.10
N SER A 5 -30.08 -8.73 -27.25
CA SER A 5 -31.02 -9.60 -27.97
C SER A 5 -31.22 -10.91 -27.22
N ASN A 6 -30.15 -11.48 -26.64
CA ASN A 6 -30.23 -12.64 -25.77
C ASN A 6 -29.55 -12.37 -24.42
N PRO A 7 -30.30 -12.01 -23.36
CA PRO A 7 -29.73 -11.67 -22.06
C PRO A 7 -29.26 -12.88 -21.24
N ARG A 8 -29.51 -14.11 -21.69
CA ARG A 8 -29.11 -15.33 -20.94
C ARG A 8 -27.66 -15.74 -21.20
N LYS A 9 -27.01 -15.17 -22.22
CA LYS A 9 -25.59 -15.44 -22.50
C LYS A 9 -24.71 -14.98 -21.32
N PRO A 10 -23.62 -15.69 -21.03
CA PRO A 10 -22.55 -15.21 -20.15
C PRO A 10 -22.18 -13.76 -20.38
N MET A 11 -22.03 -13.01 -19.29
CA MET A 11 -21.62 -11.61 -19.32
C MET A 11 -20.10 -11.50 -19.21
N ILE A 12 -19.46 -10.89 -20.19
CA ILE A 12 -18.10 -10.35 -20.06
C ILE A 12 -18.26 -8.94 -19.49
N LEU A 13 -17.86 -8.74 -18.24
CA LEU A 13 -18.05 -7.49 -17.51
C LEU A 13 -16.73 -6.73 -17.42
N ALA A 14 -16.71 -5.49 -17.88
CA ALA A 14 -15.65 -4.53 -17.60
C ALA A 14 -16.23 -3.34 -16.82
N LEU A 15 -15.63 -3.02 -15.68
CA LEU A 15 -16.01 -1.88 -14.84
C LEU A 15 -14.80 -0.99 -14.62
N ALA A 16 -14.76 0.13 -15.35
CA ALA A 16 -13.66 1.08 -15.30
C ALA A 16 -14.07 2.41 -15.97
N ARG A 17 -13.47 3.52 -15.56
CA ARG A 17 -13.62 4.80 -16.28
C ARG A 17 -13.14 4.66 -17.73
N PRO A 18 -13.69 5.43 -18.69
CA PRO A 18 -13.28 5.43 -20.09
C PRO A 18 -11.95 6.17 -20.29
N ASP A 19 -10.92 5.77 -19.54
CA ASP A 19 -9.57 6.30 -19.60
C ASP A 19 -8.70 5.44 -20.54
N PRO A 20 -7.82 6.02 -21.37
CA PRO A 20 -6.95 5.26 -22.27
C PRO A 20 -6.12 4.19 -21.56
N LYS A 21 -5.67 4.43 -20.32
CA LYS A 21 -4.88 3.47 -19.53
C LYS A 21 -5.68 2.21 -19.21
N LYS A 22 -7.01 2.31 -19.16
CA LYS A 22 -7.92 1.17 -18.93
C LYS A 22 -8.14 0.32 -20.18
N ASN A 23 -7.70 0.80 -21.35
CA ASN A 23 -7.58 0.01 -22.58
C ASN A 23 -8.89 -0.68 -23.03
N LEU A 24 -10.03 -0.06 -22.76
CA LEU A 24 -11.34 -0.61 -23.11
C LEU A 24 -11.56 -0.70 -24.62
N VAL A 25 -10.88 0.14 -25.40
CA VAL A 25 -10.91 0.11 -26.87
C VAL A 25 -10.41 -1.24 -27.41
N THR A 26 -9.28 -1.74 -26.88
CA THR A 26 -8.71 -3.02 -27.31
C THR A 26 -9.60 -4.19 -26.92
N LEU A 27 -10.27 -4.13 -25.77
CA LEU A 27 -11.28 -5.11 -25.38
C LEU A 27 -12.43 -5.19 -26.38
N VAL A 28 -12.96 -4.04 -26.82
CA VAL A 28 -14.06 -4.02 -27.81
C VAL A 28 -13.60 -4.56 -29.16
N LYS A 29 -12.37 -4.27 -29.58
CA LYS A 29 -11.79 -4.88 -30.80
C LYS A 29 -11.64 -6.40 -30.68
N ALA A 30 -11.07 -6.88 -29.57
CA ALA A 30 -10.91 -8.31 -29.29
C ALA A 30 -12.26 -9.04 -29.32
N PHE A 31 -13.29 -8.45 -28.70
CA PHE A 31 -14.64 -9.00 -28.74
C PHE A 31 -15.26 -8.93 -30.14
N GLY A 32 -15.11 -7.81 -30.85
CA GLY A 32 -15.70 -7.61 -32.18
C GLY A 32 -15.18 -8.55 -33.25
N GLU A 33 -13.88 -8.86 -33.22
CA GLU A 33 -13.19 -9.70 -34.20
C GLU A 33 -13.34 -11.20 -33.89
N CYS A 34 -13.58 -11.58 -32.63
CA CYS A 34 -13.75 -12.98 -32.23
C CYS A 34 -15.22 -13.43 -32.34
N ARG A 35 -15.61 -13.95 -33.50
CA ARG A 35 -16.97 -14.47 -33.74
C ARG A 35 -17.41 -15.57 -32.74
N PRO A 36 -16.59 -16.59 -32.41
CA PRO A 36 -16.99 -17.60 -31.42
C PRO A 36 -17.29 -17.00 -30.04
N LEU A 37 -16.55 -15.97 -29.63
CA LEU A 37 -16.77 -15.28 -28.35
C LEU A 37 -18.11 -14.55 -28.34
N ARG A 38 -18.45 -13.84 -29.43
CA ARG A 38 -19.73 -13.14 -29.64
C ARG A 38 -20.94 -14.08 -29.65
N GLU A 39 -20.76 -15.27 -30.22
CA GLU A 39 -21.81 -16.28 -30.24
C GLU A 39 -22.12 -16.81 -28.83
N LEU A 40 -21.09 -16.93 -27.98
CA LEU A 40 -21.24 -17.47 -26.62
C LEU A 40 -21.59 -16.43 -25.55
N ALA A 41 -21.11 -15.19 -25.66
CA ALA A 41 -21.18 -14.21 -24.57
C ALA A 41 -21.66 -12.82 -25.04
N ASN A 42 -22.12 -12.02 -24.07
CA ASN A 42 -22.40 -10.59 -24.25
C ASN A 42 -21.34 -9.75 -23.54
N LEU A 43 -21.06 -8.54 -24.03
CA LEU A 43 -20.11 -7.61 -23.41
C LEU A 43 -20.87 -6.49 -22.69
N THR A 44 -20.55 -6.26 -21.41
CA THR A 44 -21.08 -5.15 -20.61
C THR A 44 -19.95 -4.23 -20.19
N LEU A 45 -20.03 -2.96 -20.58
CA LEU A 45 -19.05 -1.92 -20.24
C LEU A 45 -19.69 -0.91 -19.28
N ILE A 46 -19.31 -0.97 -18.01
CA ILE A 46 -19.70 0.02 -16.99
C ILE A 46 -18.62 1.11 -16.95
N MET A 47 -18.87 2.20 -17.69
CA MET A 47 -17.88 3.26 -17.97
C MET A 47 -18.13 4.55 -17.20
N GLY A 48 -18.43 4.46 -15.90
CA GLY A 48 -18.81 5.63 -15.11
C GLY A 48 -20.18 6.19 -15.48
N ASN A 49 -20.58 7.25 -14.77
CA ASN A 49 -21.81 7.98 -15.06
C ASN A 49 -21.51 9.12 -16.03
N ARG A 50 -22.42 9.38 -16.97
CA ARG A 50 -22.31 10.47 -17.95
C ARG A 50 -23.69 11.00 -18.27
N ASP A 51 -23.85 12.30 -18.47
CA ASP A 51 -25.10 12.91 -18.94
C ASP A 51 -24.95 13.33 -20.41
N ASP A 52 -23.95 14.14 -20.71
CA ASP A 52 -23.52 14.46 -22.06
C ASP A 52 -22.12 13.88 -22.33
N ILE A 53 -21.85 13.52 -23.60
CA ILE A 53 -20.51 13.13 -24.05
C ILE A 53 -19.63 14.37 -24.22
N ASP A 54 -20.21 15.51 -24.60
CA ASP A 54 -19.47 16.75 -24.88
C ASP A 54 -18.96 17.43 -23.60
N GLU A 55 -19.60 17.15 -22.46
CA GLU A 55 -19.16 17.61 -21.13
C GLU A 55 -18.00 16.77 -20.54
N LEU A 56 -17.69 15.62 -21.13
CA LEU A 56 -16.57 14.80 -20.67
C LEU A 56 -15.24 15.47 -21.01
N SER A 57 -14.20 15.20 -20.21
CA SER A 57 -12.83 15.55 -20.59
C SER A 57 -12.52 15.00 -22.00
N SER A 58 -11.81 15.77 -22.81
CA SER A 58 -11.47 15.41 -24.21
C SER A 58 -10.94 13.98 -24.37
N THR A 59 -10.12 13.53 -23.40
CA THR A 59 -9.58 12.17 -23.37
C THR A 59 -10.68 11.11 -23.18
N ASN A 60 -11.54 11.25 -22.16
CA ASN A 60 -12.63 10.31 -21.92
C ASN A 60 -13.66 10.30 -23.06
N ALA A 61 -13.99 11.47 -23.62
CA ALA A 61 -14.86 11.59 -24.79
C ALA A 61 -14.28 10.83 -26.00
N SER A 62 -12.97 10.99 -26.26
CA SER A 62 -12.30 10.31 -27.38
C SER A 62 -12.33 8.78 -27.26
N VAL A 63 -12.18 8.23 -26.05
CA VAL A 63 -12.25 6.79 -25.79
C VAL A 63 -13.68 6.29 -26.01
N LEU A 64 -14.67 7.01 -25.47
CA LEU A 64 -16.08 6.64 -25.65
C LEU A 64 -16.50 6.69 -27.12
N LEU A 65 -16.11 7.74 -27.84
CA LEU A 65 -16.35 7.86 -29.28
C LEU A 65 -15.67 6.74 -30.07
N SER A 66 -14.45 6.36 -29.68
CA SER A 66 -13.75 5.22 -30.29
C SER A 66 -14.51 3.91 -30.07
N ILE A 67 -15.02 3.67 -28.87
CA ILE A 67 -15.84 2.50 -28.56
C ILE A 67 -17.13 2.49 -29.39
N LEU A 68 -17.82 3.63 -29.49
CA LEU A 68 -19.04 3.75 -30.31
C LEU A 68 -18.76 3.43 -31.79
N LYS A 69 -17.67 3.96 -32.35
CA LYS A 69 -17.23 3.66 -33.72
C LYS A 69 -16.94 2.17 -33.91
N LEU A 70 -16.36 1.48 -32.92
CA LEU A 70 -16.09 0.04 -33.01
C LEU A 70 -17.37 -0.80 -32.90
N ILE A 71 -18.32 -0.40 -32.06
CA ILE A 71 -19.63 -1.06 -31.96
C ILE A 71 -20.35 -1.01 -33.30
N ASP A 72 -20.32 0.14 -33.96
CA ASP A 72 -20.89 0.32 -35.30
C ASP A 72 -20.13 -0.50 -36.35
N LYS A 73 -18.79 -0.38 -36.38
CA LYS A 73 -17.92 -1.11 -37.32
C LYS A 73 -18.11 -2.62 -37.31
N TYR A 74 -18.26 -3.23 -36.13
CA TYR A 74 -18.38 -4.69 -35.98
C TYR A 74 -19.83 -5.19 -35.85
N ASP A 75 -20.82 -4.30 -35.99
CA ASP A 75 -22.25 -4.58 -35.80
C ASP A 75 -22.53 -5.31 -34.47
N LEU A 76 -22.19 -4.65 -33.36
CA LEU A 76 -22.30 -5.22 -32.01
C LEU A 76 -23.61 -4.87 -31.29
N TYR A 77 -24.57 -4.31 -32.01
CA TYR A 77 -25.90 -4.02 -31.49
C TYR A 77 -26.57 -5.33 -31.03
N GLY A 78 -27.24 -5.31 -29.87
CA GLY A 78 -27.81 -6.52 -29.27
C GLY A 78 -26.82 -7.40 -28.52
N GLN A 79 -25.51 -7.10 -28.55
CA GLN A 79 -24.43 -7.91 -27.95
C GLN A 79 -23.60 -7.12 -26.92
N VAL A 80 -23.53 -5.78 -27.08
CA VAL A 80 -22.81 -4.88 -26.17
C VAL A 80 -23.79 -3.99 -25.40
N ALA A 81 -23.62 -3.90 -24.08
CA ALA A 81 -24.32 -2.96 -23.22
C ALA A 81 -23.38 -1.89 -22.68
N MET A 82 -23.81 -0.63 -22.73
CA MET A 82 -23.10 0.50 -22.14
C MET A 82 -24.05 1.37 -21.29
N PRO A 83 -24.48 0.88 -20.12
CA PRO A 83 -25.33 1.64 -19.22
C PRO A 83 -24.79 3.06 -18.98
N LYS A 84 -25.71 4.02 -18.93
CA LYS A 84 -25.38 5.45 -18.81
C LYS A 84 -25.13 5.87 -17.37
N HIS A 85 -25.88 5.26 -16.43
CA HIS A 85 -25.82 5.55 -15.01
C HIS A 85 -25.84 4.27 -14.18
N HIS A 86 -25.19 4.30 -13.03
CA HIS A 86 -25.27 3.33 -11.95
C HIS A 86 -25.00 4.02 -10.60
N LYS A 87 -25.54 3.46 -9.51
CA LYS A 87 -25.19 3.85 -8.15
C LYS A 87 -24.09 2.94 -7.62
N GLN A 88 -23.35 3.41 -6.62
CA GLN A 88 -22.35 2.57 -5.95
C GLN A 88 -22.97 1.32 -5.31
N SER A 89 -24.19 1.44 -4.79
CA SER A 89 -24.98 0.31 -4.25
C SER A 89 -25.30 -0.76 -5.30
N ASP A 90 -25.27 -0.42 -6.59
CA ASP A 90 -25.61 -1.35 -7.67
C ASP A 90 -24.40 -2.19 -8.07
N VAL A 91 -23.18 -1.75 -7.76
CA VAL A 91 -21.93 -2.41 -8.18
C VAL A 91 -21.85 -3.87 -7.69
N PRO A 92 -22.14 -4.19 -6.41
CA PRO A 92 -22.22 -5.58 -5.95
C PRO A 92 -23.22 -6.43 -6.76
N GLU A 93 -24.39 -5.87 -7.11
CA GLU A 93 -25.39 -6.58 -7.91
C GLU A 93 -24.93 -6.81 -9.35
N ILE A 94 -24.20 -5.85 -9.93
CA ILE A 94 -23.62 -6.00 -11.27
C ILE A 94 -22.62 -7.16 -11.28
N TYR A 95 -21.76 -7.26 -10.27
CA TYR A 95 -20.87 -8.41 -10.12
C TYR A 95 -21.69 -9.70 -9.97
N ARG A 96 -22.65 -9.75 -9.04
CA ARG A 96 -23.53 -10.93 -8.84
C ARG A 96 -24.22 -11.37 -10.13
N LEU A 97 -24.69 -10.43 -10.95
CA LEU A 97 -25.31 -10.70 -12.24
C LEU A 97 -24.31 -11.35 -13.21
N GLY A 98 -23.07 -10.86 -13.25
CA GLY A 98 -22.00 -11.48 -14.03
C GLY A 98 -21.73 -12.93 -13.58
N ALA A 99 -21.59 -13.19 -12.28
CA ALA A 99 -21.44 -14.57 -11.78
C ALA A 99 -22.66 -15.45 -12.07
N LYS A 100 -23.88 -14.91 -11.91
CA LYS A 100 -25.14 -15.65 -12.16
C LYS A 100 -25.28 -16.10 -13.61
N THR A 101 -24.82 -15.29 -14.55
CA THR A 101 -24.82 -15.63 -15.99
C THR A 101 -23.66 -16.55 -16.39
N LYS A 102 -22.82 -16.98 -15.43
CA LYS A 102 -21.55 -17.69 -15.69
C LYS A 102 -20.58 -16.86 -16.54
N GLY A 103 -20.61 -15.56 -16.32
CA GLY A 103 -19.77 -14.57 -16.97
C GLY A 103 -18.38 -14.46 -16.36
N VAL A 104 -17.61 -13.50 -16.87
CA VAL A 104 -16.22 -13.24 -16.47
C VAL A 104 -16.02 -11.74 -16.27
N PHE A 105 -15.18 -11.36 -15.32
CA PHE A 105 -14.75 -9.98 -15.16
C PHE A 105 -13.43 -9.74 -15.88
N ILE A 106 -13.28 -8.63 -16.58
CA ILE A 106 -12.05 -8.29 -17.28
C ILE A 106 -11.52 -6.90 -16.91
N ASN A 107 -10.22 -6.83 -16.62
CA ASN A 107 -9.45 -5.59 -16.53
C ASN A 107 -8.28 -5.61 -17.54
N PRO A 108 -8.46 -5.04 -18.73
CA PRO A 108 -7.46 -5.09 -19.81
C PRO A 108 -6.45 -3.92 -19.74
N ALA A 109 -6.35 -3.22 -18.61
CA ALA A 109 -5.53 -2.01 -18.48
C ALA A 109 -4.07 -2.23 -18.91
N VAL A 110 -3.46 -1.21 -19.50
CA VAL A 110 -2.04 -1.26 -19.92
C VAL A 110 -1.13 -1.54 -18.73
N ILE A 111 -1.43 -0.91 -17.60
CA ILE A 111 -0.84 -1.19 -16.29
C ILE A 111 -1.90 -0.97 -15.22
N GLU A 112 -1.98 -1.88 -14.26
CA GLU A 112 -2.88 -1.77 -13.11
C GLU A 112 -2.04 -1.79 -11.83
N PRO A 113 -1.93 -0.68 -11.08
CA PRO A 113 -1.08 -0.62 -9.89
C PRO A 113 -1.49 -1.63 -8.80
N PHE A 114 -2.79 -1.83 -8.62
CA PHE A 114 -3.31 -2.80 -7.65
C PHE A 114 -4.49 -3.60 -8.24
N GLY A 115 -5.62 -2.94 -8.46
CA GLY A 115 -6.81 -3.57 -9.06
C GLY A 115 -7.86 -4.01 -8.04
N LEU A 116 -8.39 -3.06 -7.25
CA LEU A 116 -9.49 -3.33 -6.29
C LEU A 116 -10.70 -3.99 -6.95
N THR A 117 -11.02 -3.60 -8.18
CA THR A 117 -12.14 -4.19 -8.94
C THR A 117 -11.97 -5.69 -9.21
N LEU A 118 -10.73 -6.19 -9.27
CA LEU A 118 -10.46 -7.64 -9.42
C LEU A 118 -10.78 -8.40 -8.12
N ILE A 119 -10.42 -7.81 -6.98
CA ILE A 119 -10.73 -8.36 -5.65
C ILE A 119 -12.24 -8.35 -5.45
N GLU A 120 -12.90 -7.23 -5.74
CA GLU A 120 -14.36 -7.13 -5.69
C GLU A 120 -15.04 -8.17 -6.57
N ALA A 121 -14.64 -8.31 -7.84
CA ALA A 121 -15.20 -9.32 -8.74
C ALA A 121 -14.98 -10.74 -8.21
N GLY A 122 -13.77 -11.05 -7.72
CA GLY A 122 -13.44 -12.33 -7.10
C GLY A 122 -14.29 -12.64 -5.86
N ALA A 123 -14.56 -11.62 -5.03
CA ALA A 123 -15.41 -11.74 -3.84
C ALA A 123 -16.85 -12.13 -4.18
N HIS A 124 -17.34 -11.74 -5.35
CA HIS A 124 -18.67 -12.08 -5.85
C HIS A 124 -18.67 -13.37 -6.70
N GLY A 125 -17.53 -14.07 -6.76
CA GLY A 125 -17.40 -15.36 -7.44
C GLY A 125 -17.30 -15.27 -8.96
N LEU A 126 -16.83 -14.15 -9.50
CA LEU A 126 -16.49 -14.03 -10.92
C LEU A 126 -15.04 -14.46 -11.14
N PRO A 127 -14.80 -15.37 -12.10
CA PRO A 127 -13.47 -15.53 -12.66
C PRO A 127 -12.98 -14.24 -13.33
N ILE A 128 -11.68 -13.98 -13.22
CA ILE A 128 -11.07 -12.74 -13.73
C ILE A 128 -10.18 -13.00 -14.96
N VAL A 129 -10.18 -12.07 -15.90
CA VAL A 129 -9.12 -11.89 -16.89
C VAL A 129 -8.46 -10.55 -16.61
N ALA A 130 -7.16 -10.52 -16.40
CA ALA A 130 -6.49 -9.28 -16.03
C ALA A 130 -5.17 -9.10 -16.78
N THR A 131 -4.73 -7.85 -16.90
CA THR A 131 -3.40 -7.53 -17.40
C THR A 131 -2.31 -8.21 -16.58
N LYS A 132 -1.26 -8.72 -17.23
CA LYS A 132 -0.05 -9.24 -16.57
C LYS A 132 0.88 -8.13 -16.05
N ASN A 133 0.50 -6.86 -16.19
CA ASN A 133 1.32 -5.71 -15.81
C ASN A 133 0.81 -5.06 -14.51
N GLY A 134 1.54 -5.27 -13.40
CA GLY A 134 1.30 -4.63 -12.11
C GLY A 134 0.64 -5.54 -11.07
N GLY A 135 -0.16 -4.95 -10.18
CA GLY A 135 -0.81 -5.62 -9.05
C GLY A 135 -1.68 -6.85 -9.37
N PRO A 136 -2.34 -6.98 -10.54
CA PRO A 136 -3.12 -8.17 -10.87
C PRO A 136 -2.33 -9.48 -10.82
N VAL A 137 -1.00 -9.43 -11.04
CA VAL A 137 -0.14 -10.62 -10.96
C VAL A 137 -0.15 -11.20 -9.55
N ASP A 138 -0.02 -10.33 -8.54
CA ASP A 138 -0.02 -10.74 -7.14
C ASP A 138 -1.42 -11.17 -6.69
N ILE A 139 -2.46 -10.47 -7.15
CA ILE A 139 -3.86 -10.86 -6.88
C ILE A 139 -4.16 -12.25 -7.44
N ASN A 140 -3.80 -12.50 -8.71
CA ASN A 140 -4.05 -13.80 -9.35
C ASN A 140 -3.23 -14.92 -8.70
N ARG A 141 -2.01 -14.64 -8.22
CA ARG A 141 -1.20 -15.62 -7.48
C ARG A 141 -1.86 -16.08 -6.19
N VAL A 142 -2.54 -15.17 -5.49
CA VAL A 142 -3.22 -15.48 -4.22
C VAL A 142 -4.61 -16.07 -4.45
N LEU A 143 -5.39 -15.51 -5.38
CA LEU A 143 -6.76 -15.95 -5.61
C LEU A 143 -6.86 -17.22 -6.47
N ASP A 144 -5.94 -17.43 -7.42
CA ASP A 144 -6.00 -18.48 -8.45
C ASP A 144 -7.39 -18.57 -9.12
N ASN A 145 -7.98 -17.42 -9.43
CA ASN A 145 -9.35 -17.29 -9.90
C ASN A 145 -9.45 -16.77 -11.34
N GLY A 146 -8.39 -16.86 -12.14
CA GLY A 146 -8.39 -16.23 -13.45
C GLY A 146 -7.19 -16.48 -14.35
N LEU A 147 -7.12 -15.70 -15.41
CA LEU A 147 -6.07 -15.72 -16.42
C LEU A 147 -5.43 -14.33 -16.54
N LEU A 148 -4.11 -14.30 -16.71
CA LEU A 148 -3.34 -13.09 -16.99
C LEU A 148 -3.05 -12.99 -18.48
N VAL A 149 -3.19 -11.80 -19.06
CA VAL A 149 -3.01 -11.54 -20.49
C VAL A 149 -2.10 -10.34 -20.72
N ASP A 150 -1.43 -10.30 -21.88
CA ASP A 150 -0.74 -9.08 -22.32
C ASP A 150 -1.79 -8.06 -22.80
N PRO A 151 -1.83 -6.84 -22.24
CA PRO A 151 -2.81 -5.84 -22.67
C PRO A 151 -2.59 -5.33 -24.10
N HIS A 152 -1.43 -5.57 -24.70
CA HIS A 152 -1.13 -5.21 -26.10
C HIS A 152 -1.45 -6.34 -27.08
N ASP A 153 -1.70 -7.56 -26.59
CA ASP A 153 -2.07 -8.71 -27.40
C ASP A 153 -3.60 -8.87 -27.38
N GLN A 154 -4.23 -8.31 -28.41
CA GLN A 154 -5.66 -8.38 -28.59
C GLN A 154 -6.17 -9.83 -28.72
N GLN A 155 -5.39 -10.71 -29.37
CA GLN A 155 -5.78 -12.10 -29.56
C GLN A 155 -5.73 -12.86 -28.23
N ALA A 156 -4.70 -12.64 -27.42
CA ALA A 156 -4.62 -13.22 -26.08
C ALA A 156 -5.79 -12.82 -25.18
N ILE A 157 -6.28 -11.58 -25.28
CA ILE A 157 -7.49 -11.12 -24.58
C ILE A 157 -8.71 -11.94 -25.05
N ALA A 158 -8.92 -12.07 -26.36
CA ALA A 158 -10.04 -12.81 -26.92
C ALA A 158 -9.99 -14.30 -26.53
N ASP A 159 -8.83 -14.92 -26.62
CA ASP A 159 -8.63 -16.34 -26.32
C ASP A 159 -8.84 -16.65 -24.83
N ALA A 160 -8.35 -15.78 -23.93
CA ALA A 160 -8.56 -15.95 -22.49
C ALA A 160 -10.04 -15.81 -22.11
N LEU A 161 -10.73 -14.82 -22.69
CA LEU A 161 -12.18 -14.65 -22.51
C LEU A 161 -12.94 -15.87 -23.04
N LEU A 162 -12.65 -16.29 -24.27
CA LEU A 162 -13.29 -17.44 -24.91
C LEU A 162 -13.08 -18.72 -24.10
N LYS A 163 -11.86 -18.96 -23.61
CA LYS A 163 -11.53 -20.11 -22.78
C LYS A 163 -12.36 -20.15 -21.51
N LEU A 164 -12.47 -19.04 -20.79
CA LEU A 164 -13.25 -19.00 -19.54
C LEU A 164 -14.76 -19.11 -19.74
N VAL A 165 -15.31 -18.57 -20.84
CA VAL A 165 -16.76 -18.69 -21.10
C VAL A 165 -17.15 -20.04 -21.70
N SER A 166 -16.22 -20.74 -22.37
CA SER A 166 -16.48 -22.04 -22.98
C SER A 166 -16.20 -23.23 -22.04
N ASP A 167 -15.15 -23.16 -21.23
CA ASP A 167 -14.76 -24.22 -20.28
C ASP A 167 -15.47 -24.07 -18.93
N LYS A 168 -16.55 -24.81 -18.74
CA LYS A 168 -17.35 -24.84 -17.51
C LYS A 168 -16.57 -25.34 -16.29
N ASN A 169 -15.61 -26.25 -16.48
CA ASN A 169 -14.82 -26.82 -15.39
C ASN A 169 -13.80 -25.80 -14.90
N LEU A 170 -13.10 -25.15 -15.84
CA LEU A 170 -12.21 -24.04 -15.55
C LEU A 170 -12.95 -22.92 -14.82
N TRP A 171 -14.10 -22.50 -15.34
CA TRP A 171 -14.92 -21.45 -14.74
C TRP A 171 -15.30 -21.77 -13.29
N THR A 172 -15.77 -23.01 -13.05
CA THR A 172 -16.18 -23.47 -11.72
C THR A 172 -15.01 -23.48 -10.73
N ARG A 173 -13.85 -23.98 -11.18
CA ARG A 173 -12.61 -23.98 -10.38
C ARG A 173 -12.19 -22.56 -10.02
N CYS A 174 -12.13 -21.64 -10.99
CA CYS A 174 -11.78 -20.25 -10.75
C CYS A 174 -12.74 -19.57 -9.77
N ARG A 175 -14.05 -19.81 -9.90
CA ARG A 175 -15.05 -19.31 -8.94
C ARG A 175 -14.81 -19.84 -7.53
N GLN A 176 -14.60 -21.15 -7.38
CA GLN A 176 -14.35 -21.77 -6.07
C GLN A 176 -13.09 -21.22 -5.42
N ASN A 177 -12.00 -21.11 -6.18
CA ASN A 177 -10.74 -20.55 -5.71
C ASN A 177 -10.90 -19.10 -5.27
N GLY A 178 -11.57 -18.26 -6.08
CA GLY A 178 -11.85 -16.86 -5.73
C GLY A 178 -12.60 -16.73 -4.41
N LEU A 179 -13.71 -17.44 -4.26
CA LEU A 179 -14.52 -17.41 -3.03
C LEU A 179 -13.79 -17.99 -1.81
N LYS A 180 -12.96 -19.02 -2.00
CA LYS A 180 -12.16 -19.62 -0.94
C LYS A 180 -11.07 -18.67 -0.44
N ASN A 181 -10.36 -18.01 -1.36
CA ASN A 181 -9.13 -17.27 -1.06
C ASN A 181 -9.37 -15.77 -0.79
N ILE A 182 -10.58 -15.25 -1.08
CA ILE A 182 -10.85 -13.80 -0.96
C ILE A 182 -10.63 -13.24 0.45
N HIS A 183 -10.81 -14.04 1.49
CA HIS A 183 -10.60 -13.63 2.88
C HIS A 183 -9.17 -13.10 3.14
N LEU A 184 -8.18 -13.53 2.35
CA LEU A 184 -6.79 -13.05 2.43
C LEU A 184 -6.63 -11.58 2.04
N PHE A 185 -7.58 -11.02 1.29
CA PHE A 185 -7.63 -9.59 0.94
C PHE A 185 -8.56 -8.78 1.87
N SER A 186 -9.06 -9.39 2.94
CA SER A 186 -9.91 -8.71 3.91
C SER A 186 -9.11 -7.78 4.83
N TRP A 187 -9.76 -6.72 5.32
CA TRP A 187 -9.16 -5.82 6.31
C TRP A 187 -8.67 -6.53 7.59
N PRO A 188 -9.42 -7.48 8.18
CA PRO A 188 -8.93 -8.24 9.33
C PRO A 188 -7.62 -9.00 9.05
N GLU A 189 -7.52 -9.72 7.93
CA GLU A 189 -6.29 -10.43 7.56
C GLU A 189 -5.13 -9.49 7.25
N HIS A 190 -5.43 -8.34 6.62
CA HIS A 190 -4.44 -7.28 6.43
C HIS A 190 -3.89 -6.78 7.78
N CYS A 191 -4.76 -6.39 8.72
CA CYS A 191 -4.37 -5.91 10.05
C CYS A 191 -3.56 -6.97 10.82
N LYS A 192 -4.00 -8.23 10.80
CA LYS A 192 -3.31 -9.35 11.45
C LYS A 192 -1.90 -9.56 10.88
N THR A 193 -1.77 -9.57 9.55
CA THR A 193 -0.48 -9.71 8.87
C THR A 193 0.43 -8.52 9.20
N TYR A 194 -0.13 -7.31 9.18
CA TYR A 194 0.61 -6.08 9.46
C TYR A 194 1.16 -6.05 10.89
N LEU A 195 0.32 -6.34 11.88
CA LEU A 195 0.72 -6.42 13.30
C LEU A 195 1.75 -7.53 13.54
N SER A 196 1.59 -8.68 12.89
CA SER A 196 2.57 -9.78 12.97
C SER A 196 3.94 -9.36 12.43
N ARG A 197 3.97 -8.58 11.34
CA ARG A 197 5.21 -8.02 10.78
C ARG A 197 5.84 -6.98 11.70
N ILE A 198 5.04 -6.11 12.32
CA ILE A 198 5.52 -5.14 13.32
C ILE A 198 6.14 -5.87 14.51
N ALA A 199 5.46 -6.88 15.05
CA ALA A 199 5.97 -7.66 16.18
C ALA A 199 7.27 -8.41 15.86
N ALA A 200 7.44 -8.85 14.61
CA ALA A 200 8.68 -9.48 14.14
C ALA A 200 9.84 -8.49 13.93
N CYS A 201 9.54 -7.20 13.75
CA CYS A 201 10.56 -6.17 13.70
C CYS A 201 11.11 -5.96 15.11
N LYS A 202 12.39 -6.26 15.33
CA LYS A 202 13.08 -5.85 16.57
C LYS A 202 12.92 -4.33 16.73
N GLN A 203 12.64 -3.88 17.95
CA GLN A 203 12.80 -2.46 18.28
C GLN A 203 14.22 -2.08 17.89
N ARG A 204 14.35 -1.17 16.92
CA ARG A 204 15.62 -0.47 16.73
C ARG A 204 15.80 0.35 17.99
N HIS A 205 16.68 -0.08 18.87
CA HIS A 205 17.38 0.85 19.74
C HIS A 205 18.40 1.54 18.84
N PRO A 206 18.19 2.78 18.40
CA PRO A 206 19.25 3.52 17.75
C PRO A 206 20.39 3.62 18.77
N GLN A 207 21.40 2.77 18.65
CA GLN A 207 22.65 2.99 19.35
C GLN A 207 23.30 4.18 18.66
N TRP A 208 23.21 5.34 19.30
CA TRP A 208 24.08 6.46 18.99
C TRP A 208 25.50 5.97 19.21
N GLN A 209 26.26 5.77 18.14
CA GLN A 209 27.70 5.54 18.26
C GLN A 209 28.29 6.85 18.77
N SER A 210 28.59 6.93 20.06
CA SER A 210 29.59 7.88 20.54
C SER A 210 30.89 7.46 19.87
N THR A 211 31.34 8.23 18.88
CA THR A 211 32.72 8.14 18.44
C THR A 211 33.56 8.73 19.57
N ASP A 212 34.00 7.87 20.48
CA ASP A 212 35.06 8.18 21.41
C ASP A 212 36.33 8.45 20.59
N PHE A 213 36.50 9.70 20.18
CA PHE A 213 37.83 10.21 19.90
C PHE A 213 38.51 10.33 21.25
N GLY A 214 39.35 9.34 21.56
CA GLY A 214 40.19 9.39 22.73
C GLY A 214 40.93 10.71 22.80
N ASN A 215 40.73 11.40 23.92
CA ASN A 215 41.83 11.96 24.67
C ASN A 215 41.43 11.93 26.15
N SER A 216 42.32 11.30 26.91
CA SER A 216 42.34 11.18 28.36
C SER A 216 42.25 12.54 29.05
N ASP A 217 41.32 12.68 29.98
CA ASP A 217 41.54 13.42 31.22
C ASP A 217 40.84 12.67 32.38
N PRO A 218 41.56 12.33 33.46
CA PRO A 218 40.99 11.71 34.64
C PRO A 218 40.61 12.83 35.62
N ASP A 219 39.39 13.35 35.57
CA ASP A 219 38.69 13.90 36.74
C ASP A 219 37.26 14.40 36.39
N SER A 220 36.26 13.58 36.78
CA SER A 220 34.96 14.00 37.36
C SER A 220 33.85 14.59 36.45
N PRO A 221 32.53 14.46 36.77
CA PRO A 221 31.77 13.40 37.44
C PRO A 221 30.52 13.02 36.61
N SER A 222 30.60 12.06 35.69
CA SER A 222 29.44 11.59 34.89
C SER A 222 28.89 10.23 35.34
N ASP A 223 29.33 9.71 36.48
CA ASP A 223 28.81 8.49 37.09
C ASP A 223 27.45 8.67 37.80
N SER A 224 26.85 9.88 37.75
CA SER A 224 25.64 10.23 38.52
C SER A 224 24.29 9.99 37.81
N LEU A 225 24.20 9.21 36.73
CA LEU A 225 22.92 8.91 36.08
C LEU A 225 22.69 7.42 35.74
N ARG A 226 23.39 6.51 36.42
CA ARG A 226 23.12 5.07 36.31
C ARG A 226 21.87 4.59 37.08
N ASP A 227 21.21 5.48 37.84
CA ASP A 227 20.12 5.12 38.76
C ASP A 227 18.70 5.50 38.32
N ILE A 228 18.43 5.80 37.04
CA ILE A 228 17.03 5.89 36.54
C ILE A 228 16.57 4.59 35.81
N ASN A 229 17.36 3.52 35.95
CA ASN A 229 16.92 2.15 35.64
C ASN A 229 15.76 1.65 36.54
N ASP A 230 15.28 2.45 37.49
CA ASP A 230 14.21 2.11 38.43
C ASP A 230 12.77 2.50 38.01
N ILE A 231 12.55 2.94 36.77
CA ILE A 231 11.17 3.14 36.23
C ILE A 231 10.84 2.16 35.08
N SER A 232 11.59 1.06 35.00
CA SER A 232 10.93 -0.18 34.55
C SER A 232 9.88 -0.54 35.60
N LEU A 233 8.76 -1.12 35.16
CA LEU A 233 7.72 -1.74 35.99
C LEU A 233 6.65 -0.77 36.56
N ASN A 234 5.68 -0.34 35.74
CA ASN A 234 4.25 -0.27 36.15
C ASN A 234 3.29 0.17 35.01
N LEU A 235 3.38 -0.43 33.82
CA LEU A 235 2.26 -0.43 32.87
C LEU A 235 1.89 -1.87 32.53
N LYS A 236 1.39 -2.52 33.57
CA LYS A 236 0.66 -3.78 33.55
C LYS A 236 -0.68 -3.49 32.84
N LEU A 237 -0.80 -3.90 31.58
CA LEU A 237 -2.10 -3.94 30.89
C LEU A 237 -2.95 -5.04 31.55
N SER A 238 -3.73 -4.65 32.57
CA SER A 238 -4.81 -5.49 33.12
C SER A 238 -5.95 -5.48 32.12
N LEU A 239 -6.09 -6.58 31.38
CA LEU A 239 -7.31 -6.96 30.70
C LEU A 239 -8.10 -7.84 31.67
N ASP A 240 -8.79 -7.20 32.62
CA ASP A 240 -9.83 -7.87 33.41
C ASP A 240 -11.16 -7.73 32.66
N GLY A 241 -11.49 -8.78 31.90
CA GLY A 241 -12.83 -9.09 31.43
C GLY A 241 -13.28 -10.39 32.07
N GLU A 242 -14.21 -10.25 33.02
CA GLU A 242 -15.20 -11.23 33.50
C GLU A 242 -14.74 -12.58 34.09
N LYS A 243 -15.03 -12.73 35.38
CA LYS A 243 -15.05 -13.99 36.12
C LYS A 243 -16.19 -14.88 35.61
N GLY A 244 -15.84 -16.06 35.12
CA GLY A 244 -16.71 -17.24 35.02
C GLY A 244 -15.94 -18.47 35.54
N GLU A 245 -16.28 -18.87 36.76
CA GLU A 245 -16.23 -20.21 37.37
C GLU A 245 -15.07 -21.20 37.06
N GLY A 246 -14.40 -21.64 38.13
CA GLY A 246 -14.37 -23.07 38.47
C GLY A 246 -13.13 -23.91 38.15
N LYS A 247 -12.34 -24.17 39.21
CA LYS A 247 -11.67 -25.45 39.59
C LYS A 247 -10.45 -25.98 38.78
N SER A 248 -9.34 -26.11 39.52
CA SER A 248 -8.40 -27.27 39.68
C SER A 248 -7.96 -28.06 38.44
N THR A 249 -6.68 -28.32 38.16
CA THR A 249 -5.69 -29.12 38.95
C THR A 249 -4.31 -29.04 38.28
N ASN A 250 -3.25 -29.23 39.09
CA ASN A 250 -1.85 -29.46 38.70
C ASN A 250 -1.68 -30.58 37.65
N LEU A 251 -0.59 -30.51 36.86
CA LEU A 251 0.35 -31.61 36.57
C LEU A 251 1.61 -31.08 35.87
N ASP A 252 2.74 -31.62 36.32
CA ASP A 252 4.12 -31.31 35.96
C ASP A 252 4.50 -31.62 34.51
N ALA A 253 5.50 -30.90 33.98
CA ALA A 253 6.72 -31.47 33.36
C ALA A 253 7.49 -30.39 32.60
N GLU A 254 8.66 -30.02 33.12
CA GLU A 254 9.72 -29.34 32.39
C GLU A 254 10.31 -30.28 31.32
N GLU A 255 10.42 -29.82 30.07
CA GLU A 255 11.50 -30.25 29.17
C GLU A 255 11.84 -29.20 28.10
N ASN A 256 12.93 -28.48 28.40
CA ASN A 256 14.01 -27.97 27.55
C ASN A 256 13.73 -27.36 26.15
N SER A 257 13.70 -26.02 26.11
CA SER A 257 13.55 -25.17 24.90
C SER A 257 14.84 -25.00 24.06
N GLY A 258 15.97 -25.59 24.49
CA GLY A 258 17.28 -25.44 23.84
C GLY A 258 17.45 -26.25 22.55
N GLU A 259 16.89 -27.45 22.45
CA GLU A 259 17.14 -28.34 21.30
C GLU A 259 16.47 -27.89 20.01
N ARG A 260 15.32 -27.21 20.09
CA ARG A 260 14.56 -26.75 18.90
C ARG A 260 15.24 -25.62 18.13
N LYS A 261 16.01 -24.77 18.79
CA LYS A 261 16.78 -23.69 18.13
C LYS A 261 17.93 -24.23 17.29
N SER A 262 18.65 -25.23 17.80
CA SER A 262 19.81 -25.82 17.11
C SER A 262 19.42 -26.58 15.82
N LYS A 263 18.24 -27.21 15.79
CA LYS A 263 17.70 -27.89 14.61
C LYS A 263 17.22 -26.91 13.53
N LEU A 264 16.76 -25.72 13.90
CA LEU A 264 16.28 -24.70 12.97
C LEU A 264 17.44 -23.97 12.27
N GLU A 265 18.53 -23.69 12.99
CA GLU A 265 19.72 -23.02 12.41
C GLU A 265 20.48 -23.92 11.43
N LYS A 266 20.58 -25.24 11.70
CA LYS A 266 21.19 -26.20 10.77
C LYS A 266 20.41 -26.37 9.46
N ALA A 267 19.08 -26.25 9.49
CA ALA A 267 18.26 -26.36 8.29
C ALA A 267 18.44 -25.17 7.32
N VAL A 268 18.66 -23.96 7.87
CA VAL A 268 18.80 -22.72 7.09
C VAL A 268 20.14 -22.63 6.34
N SER A 269 21.19 -23.29 6.84
CA SER A 269 22.50 -23.31 6.17
C SER A 269 22.58 -24.21 4.93
N THR A 270 21.56 -25.04 4.65
CA THR A 270 21.61 -26.04 3.56
C THR A 270 20.92 -25.58 2.27
N LEU A 271 20.43 -24.33 2.20
CA LEU A 271 19.56 -23.83 1.12
C LEU A 271 20.20 -22.77 0.19
N ALA A 272 21.52 -22.58 0.22
CA ALA A 272 22.20 -21.71 -0.75
C ALA A 272 22.66 -22.51 -1.99
N PRO A 273 22.25 -22.13 -3.22
CA PRO A 273 22.71 -22.83 -4.43
C PRO A 273 24.14 -22.44 -4.78
N LYS A 274 24.96 -23.44 -5.11
CA LYS A 274 26.27 -23.29 -5.76
C LYS A 274 26.07 -22.93 -7.23
N SER A 275 26.80 -21.95 -7.75
CA SER A 275 27.02 -21.80 -9.19
C SER A 275 28.51 -21.64 -9.51
N THR A 276 28.95 -22.44 -10.47
CA THR A 276 30.30 -22.55 -11.04
C THR A 276 30.49 -21.62 -12.24
N SER A 277 31.65 -20.93 -12.26
CA SER A 277 32.52 -20.50 -13.38
C SER A 277 31.95 -20.08 -14.75
N THR A 278 32.32 -18.87 -15.23
CA THR A 278 33.29 -18.66 -16.34
C THR A 278 33.62 -17.16 -16.54
N ASP A 279 34.91 -16.86 -16.69
CA ASP A 279 35.50 -15.55 -17.02
C ASP A 279 35.25 -15.08 -18.46
N LYS A 280 35.05 -13.75 -18.66
CA LYS A 280 35.94 -12.89 -19.49
C LYS A 280 35.45 -11.42 -19.58
N VAL A 281 36.28 -10.54 -19.01
CA VAL A 281 36.80 -9.22 -19.46
C VAL A 281 35.94 -8.34 -20.40
N TYR A 282 35.63 -7.11 -19.96
CA TYR A 282 36.08 -5.83 -20.58
C TYR A 282 35.68 -4.61 -19.71
N GLY A 283 36.58 -3.62 -19.61
CA GLY A 283 36.21 -2.21 -19.51
C GLY A 283 36.25 -1.54 -18.14
N SER A 284 37.34 -0.84 -17.87
CA SER A 284 37.47 0.16 -16.82
C SER A 284 36.39 1.25 -16.92
N GLY A 285 35.46 1.27 -15.97
CA GLY A 285 34.50 2.34 -15.78
C GLY A 285 34.02 2.33 -14.34
N LYS A 286 34.36 3.37 -13.58
CA LYS A 286 33.90 3.55 -12.20
C LYS A 286 32.36 3.52 -12.18
N ILE A 287 31.78 2.45 -11.63
CA ILE A 287 30.35 2.37 -11.34
C ILE A 287 30.07 3.44 -10.28
N PRO A 288 29.14 4.38 -10.50
CA PRO A 288 28.81 5.36 -9.49
C PRO A 288 28.15 4.63 -8.32
N THR A 289 28.77 4.73 -7.14
CA THR A 289 28.21 4.25 -5.88
C THR A 289 26.82 4.84 -5.69
N LEU A 290 25.79 3.99 -5.78
CA LEU A 290 24.40 4.34 -5.46
C LEU A 290 24.35 4.96 -4.06
N LYS A 291 24.21 6.29 -3.98
CA LYS A 291 23.80 6.98 -2.76
C LYS A 291 22.40 6.46 -2.42
N LYS A 292 22.32 5.52 -1.46
CA LYS A 292 21.07 5.10 -0.82
C LYS A 292 20.39 6.36 -0.28
N ARG A 293 19.37 6.87 -0.96
CA ARG A 293 18.47 7.88 -0.38
C ARG A 293 17.68 7.19 0.72
N LYS A 294 18.06 7.49 1.98
CA LYS A 294 17.56 6.87 3.21
C LYS A 294 16.41 7.66 3.82
N TYR A 295 15.29 7.93 3.14
CA TYR A 295 14.13 8.49 3.87
C TYR A 295 12.82 7.92 3.34
N LEU A 296 12.17 7.08 4.16
CA LEU A 296 10.75 6.76 4.10
C LEU A 296 10.19 7.21 5.45
N LEU A 297 9.55 8.37 5.49
CA LEU A 297 8.88 8.88 6.69
C LEU A 297 7.37 8.68 6.52
N VAL A 298 6.82 7.69 7.23
CA VAL A 298 5.37 7.51 7.37
C VAL A 298 5.02 7.83 8.81
N ARG A 299 4.36 8.97 9.05
CA ARG A 299 3.71 9.28 10.32
C ARG A 299 2.21 9.11 10.15
N TRP A 300 1.62 8.16 10.86
CA TRP A 300 0.17 7.93 10.91
C TRP A 300 -0.33 8.17 12.34
N GLY A 301 -1.47 8.84 12.49
CA GLY A 301 -2.23 8.90 13.75
C GLY A 301 -1.86 9.99 14.76
N VAL A 302 -0.95 10.91 14.45
CA VAL A 302 -0.68 12.08 15.30
C VAL A 302 -1.27 13.33 14.66
N ASP A 303 -2.24 13.94 15.36
CA ASP A 303 -2.72 15.28 15.02
C ASP A 303 -1.59 16.29 15.31
N LEU A 304 -0.93 16.75 14.25
CA LEU A 304 0.23 17.63 14.35
C LEU A 304 -0.10 18.95 15.07
N SER A 305 -1.36 19.38 15.06
CA SER A 305 -1.80 20.59 15.79
C SER A 305 -1.74 20.44 17.31
N LYS A 306 -1.71 19.20 17.81
CA LYS A 306 -1.61 18.85 19.24
C LYS A 306 -0.19 18.49 19.68
N MET A 307 0.75 18.44 18.74
CA MET A 307 2.15 18.13 19.00
C MET A 307 2.89 19.39 19.44
N VAL A 308 3.69 19.28 20.51
CA VAL A 308 4.68 20.29 20.88
C VAL A 308 6.07 19.75 20.56
N VAL A 309 6.88 20.56 19.87
CA VAL A 309 8.27 20.24 19.51
C VAL A 309 9.19 21.23 20.23
N PHE A 310 10.22 20.72 20.90
CA PHE A 310 11.27 21.53 21.50
C PHE A 310 12.48 21.54 20.58
N VAL A 311 12.97 22.73 20.25
CA VAL A 311 14.12 22.93 19.36
C VAL A 311 15.13 23.84 20.05
N GLY A 312 16.42 23.66 19.76
CA GLY A 312 17.46 24.59 20.19
C GLY A 312 17.43 25.90 19.40
N ASP A 313 18.07 26.94 19.92
CA ASP A 313 18.32 28.20 19.20
C ASP A 313 19.35 28.06 18.06
N SER A 314 20.08 26.96 18.07
CA SER A 314 21.10 26.60 17.08
C SER A 314 21.04 25.09 16.84
N GLY A 315 20.82 24.65 15.59
CA GLY A 315 20.61 23.25 15.24
C GLY A 315 19.95 23.07 13.88
N ASP A 316 20.02 21.85 13.32
CA ASP A 316 19.62 21.56 11.93
C ASP A 316 18.21 20.93 11.85
N THR A 317 17.21 21.63 12.41
CA THR A 317 15.80 21.17 12.50
C THR A 317 15.13 20.94 11.13
N ASP A 318 15.69 21.53 10.09
CA ASP A 318 15.11 21.56 8.75
C ASP A 318 15.27 20.23 8.00
N TYR A 319 16.24 19.39 8.38
CA TYR A 319 16.44 18.06 7.77
C TYR A 319 15.59 16.96 8.41
N GLU A 320 14.87 17.26 9.50
CA GLU A 320 13.98 16.31 10.16
C GLU A 320 12.59 16.23 9.52
N GLY A 321 12.36 16.98 8.43
CA GLY A 321 11.10 16.98 7.67
C GLY A 321 9.93 17.58 8.44
N LEU A 322 10.22 18.44 9.42
CA LEU A 322 9.22 19.20 10.17
C LEU A 322 8.77 20.38 9.33
N VAL A 323 7.47 20.50 9.10
CA VAL A 323 6.89 21.70 8.48
C VAL A 323 6.70 22.74 9.58
N GLY A 324 7.50 23.80 9.55
CA GLY A 324 7.40 24.91 10.49
C GLY A 324 6.00 25.52 10.52
N GLY A 325 5.49 25.82 11.72
CA GLY A 325 4.18 26.47 11.92
C GLY A 325 2.96 25.54 11.98
N VAL A 326 3.09 24.26 11.63
CA VAL A 326 1.99 23.27 11.73
C VAL A 326 1.86 22.70 13.14
N HIS A 327 2.99 22.50 13.81
CA HIS A 327 3.07 22.06 15.19
C HIS A 327 3.36 23.24 16.11
N LYS A 328 3.10 23.10 17.40
CA LYS A 328 3.53 24.07 18.41
C LYS A 328 5.03 23.89 18.66
N THR A 329 5.82 24.95 18.62
CA THR A 329 7.27 24.87 18.74
C THR A 329 7.76 25.76 19.88
N VAL A 330 8.59 25.19 20.77
CA VAL A 330 9.29 25.93 21.81
C VAL A 330 10.77 25.96 21.47
N ILE A 331 11.31 27.15 21.22
CA ILE A 331 12.75 27.37 20.99
C ILE A 331 13.41 27.57 22.35
N VAL A 332 14.33 26.68 22.74
CA VAL A 332 15.06 26.76 24.00
C VAL A 332 16.44 27.36 23.75
N LYS A 333 16.67 28.56 24.27
CA LYS A 333 17.94 29.28 24.11
C LYS A 333 19.07 28.61 24.88
N GLY A 334 20.27 28.62 24.30
CA GLY A 334 21.48 28.03 24.90
C GLY A 334 21.57 26.51 24.85
N VAL A 335 20.59 25.82 24.26
CA VAL A 335 20.60 24.36 24.07
C VAL A 335 21.02 24.08 22.63
N ALA A 336 22.12 23.31 22.47
CA ALA A 336 22.80 22.96 21.21
C ALA A 336 23.79 23.99 20.61
N SER A 337 24.20 24.99 21.41
CA SER A 337 25.21 26.00 21.04
C SER A 337 26.65 25.49 20.94
N ASP A 338 26.96 24.30 21.44
CA ASP A 338 28.33 23.78 21.44
C ASP A 338 28.49 22.40 20.79
N ALA A 339 29.59 22.26 20.05
CA ALA A 339 30.11 21.11 19.31
C ALA A 339 29.24 20.45 18.21
N THR A 340 27.91 20.33 18.36
CA THR A 340 27.06 19.55 17.43
C THR A 340 26.67 20.29 16.15
N ALA A 341 26.60 21.63 16.19
CA ALA A 341 26.22 22.46 15.04
C ALA A 341 27.25 22.46 13.88
N ARG A 342 28.48 22.00 14.12
CA ARG A 342 29.54 21.95 13.10
C ARG A 342 29.66 20.61 12.37
N VAL A 343 28.97 19.56 12.80
CA VAL A 343 29.25 18.19 12.34
C VAL A 343 28.38 17.75 11.15
N LEU A 344 27.29 18.45 10.81
CA LEU A 344 26.40 17.99 9.74
C LEU A 344 26.16 19.07 8.67
N HIS A 345 26.72 18.78 7.49
CA HIS A 345 26.28 19.21 6.15
C HIS A 345 26.48 20.69 5.76
N GLY A 346 27.66 20.98 5.21
CA GLY A 346 28.04 22.29 4.65
C GLY A 346 27.37 22.73 3.34
N ASN A 347 26.16 22.27 3.00
CA ASN A 347 25.42 22.79 1.84
C ASN A 347 23.91 22.69 2.09
N ARG A 348 23.27 23.82 2.44
CA ARG A 348 21.79 23.94 2.46
C ARG A 348 21.26 23.81 1.03
N SER A 349 20.24 22.98 0.83
CA SER A 349 19.61 22.76 -0.48
C SER A 349 18.25 23.46 -0.65
N TYR A 350 17.87 24.34 0.29
CA TYR A 350 16.60 25.07 0.33
C TYR A 350 16.82 26.52 0.83
N PRO A 351 15.95 27.47 0.45
CA PRO A 351 16.03 28.88 0.89
C PRO A 351 15.66 29.05 2.37
N LEU A 352 16.22 30.09 3.02
CA LEU A 352 16.05 30.38 4.47
C LEU A 352 14.60 30.64 4.89
N GLU A 353 13.71 30.91 3.95
CA GLU A 353 12.28 31.10 4.14
C GLU A 353 11.51 29.81 4.45
N ASP A 354 12.11 28.64 4.18
CA ASP A 354 11.56 27.32 4.54
C ASP A 354 11.93 26.89 5.98
N VAL A 355 12.79 27.66 6.65
CA VAL A 355 13.14 27.52 8.07
C VAL A 355 12.04 28.14 8.91
N THR A 356 11.70 27.50 10.04
CA THR A 356 10.59 27.85 10.92
C THR A 356 10.38 29.37 11.03
N PRO A 357 9.24 29.92 10.56
CA PRO A 357 9.06 31.36 10.48
C PRO A 357 8.97 31.97 11.88
N VAL A 358 9.91 32.86 12.22
CA VAL A 358 10.07 33.47 13.56
C VAL A 358 8.79 34.16 14.06
N ASN A 359 7.89 34.55 13.14
CA ASN A 359 6.64 35.25 13.44
C ASN A 359 5.39 34.36 13.27
N SER A 360 5.38 33.18 13.90
CA SER A 360 4.21 32.29 13.92
C SER A 360 3.56 32.26 15.32
N PRO A 361 2.21 32.29 15.43
CA PRO A 361 1.52 32.20 16.71
C PRO A 361 1.72 30.84 17.40
N ASN A 362 2.22 29.85 16.66
CA ASN A 362 2.51 28.51 17.18
C ASN A 362 3.95 28.37 17.66
N ILE A 363 4.72 29.46 17.76
CA ILE A 363 6.13 29.44 18.17
C ILE A 363 6.33 30.35 19.38
N THR A 364 7.11 29.89 20.35
CA THR A 364 7.53 30.70 21.48
C THR A 364 8.97 30.37 21.87
N GLU A 365 9.61 31.28 22.59
CA GLU A 365 10.99 31.12 23.07
C GLU A 365 11.01 30.94 24.58
N ALA A 366 11.83 30.00 25.05
CA ALA A 366 12.23 29.84 26.44
C ALA A 366 13.68 30.33 26.57
N GLU A 367 13.92 31.32 27.43
CA GLU A 367 15.24 31.92 27.61
C GLU A 367 16.23 30.98 28.31
N GLN A 368 15.72 30.02 29.09
CA GLN A 368 16.49 29.03 29.83
C GLN A 368 15.79 27.67 29.78
N CYS A 369 16.57 26.58 29.92
CA CYS A 369 16.08 25.20 29.96
C CYS A 369 15.68 24.78 31.39
N ASP A 370 15.07 25.66 32.15
CA ASP A 370 14.51 25.41 33.47
C ASP A 370 13.00 25.11 33.39
N ARG A 371 12.50 24.43 34.41
CA ARG A 371 11.11 23.95 34.46
C ARG A 371 10.11 25.09 34.36
N ASP A 372 10.40 26.23 34.98
CA ASP A 372 9.46 27.35 35.09
C ASP A 372 9.38 28.12 33.76
N CYS A 373 10.51 28.31 33.06
CA CYS A 373 10.49 28.92 31.73
C CYS A 373 9.84 28.03 30.67
N ILE A 374 10.06 26.71 30.70
CA ILE A 374 9.40 25.76 29.79
C ILE A 374 7.88 25.74 30.03
N LYS A 375 7.46 25.78 31.30
CA LYS A 375 6.04 25.85 31.66
C LYS A 375 5.39 27.14 31.15
N ALA A 376 6.04 28.29 31.37
CA ALA A 376 5.55 29.58 30.88
C ALA A 376 5.45 29.63 29.35
N ALA A 377 6.41 29.02 28.64
CA ALA A 377 6.39 28.88 27.18
C ALA A 377 5.20 28.04 26.68
N LEU A 378 4.95 26.89 27.30
CA LEU A 378 3.83 26.01 26.95
C LEU A 378 2.47 26.67 27.22
N GLU A 379 2.33 27.42 28.32
CA GLU A 379 1.11 28.18 28.63
C GLU A 379 0.83 29.26 27.58
N LYS A 380 1.87 29.98 27.10
CA LYS A 380 1.76 30.96 25.99
C LYS A 380 1.29 30.32 24.69
N LEU A 381 1.64 29.07 24.44
CA LEU A 381 1.18 28.28 23.30
C LEU A 381 -0.23 27.67 23.50
N GLY A 382 -0.91 28.02 24.60
CA GLY A 382 -2.25 27.50 24.91
C GLY A 382 -2.28 26.00 25.20
N VAL A 383 -1.15 25.44 25.66
CA VAL A 383 -1.07 24.05 26.14
C VAL A 383 -1.32 24.06 27.64
N LYS A 384 -2.46 23.51 28.07
CA LYS A 384 -2.72 23.30 29.50
C LYS A 384 -1.88 22.11 29.97
N ILE A 385 -0.94 22.36 30.89
CA ILE A 385 -0.10 21.35 31.52
C ILE A 385 -0.78 20.83 32.78
#